data_AF-A0AAW4BKI9-F1
#
_entry.id   AF-A0AAW4BKI9-F1
#
_cell.length_a   1.000
_cell.length_b   1.000
_cell.length_c   1.000
_cell.angle_alpha   90.00
_cell.angle_beta   90.00
_cell.angle_gamma   90.00
#
_symmetry.space_group_name_H-M   'P 1'
#
loop_
_entity.id
_entity.type
_entity.pdbx_description
1 polymer ?
#
loop_
_entity_poly.entity_id
_entity_poly.type
_entity_poly.pdbx_seq_one_letter_code
_entity_poly.pdbx_strand_id
1 'polypeptide(L)'
;MHITIVEKDSNSSVVRILPNPNDLLPESRRDIPAQSLLAQIRESRQELRCHCCTPPARMFVRYSHDTFTLVNHASEGQHEDHCPLVTEVHGYGDRNQNGSGGGHEDASLDNFYIHRNVTEGDQPRTSHSHSASTNPVKRESKLDKLYRFICEKTLSNWYFKKKFHSKNYMLGRFRDECASIEFGDTSLNEWCFFGDRGYEFACNKLRYTIKKRLWNGRGRPHAFVFFLCEKLQIGKDKIVIDGQSYSIRNSIRPYAQAGAPFFV
;
A
#
# COMPACT_ATOMS: atom_id res chain seq x y z
N MET A 1 21.62 -16.68 15.17
CA MET A 1 20.50 -15.73 15.31
C MET A 1 20.67 -14.98 16.62
N HIS A 2 20.79 -13.65 16.58
CA HIS A 2 20.92 -12.81 17.78
C HIS A 2 19.66 -11.97 17.96
N ILE A 3 19.03 -12.05 19.13
CA ILE A 3 17.77 -11.37 19.43
C ILE A 3 17.86 -10.71 20.80
N THR A 4 17.50 -9.43 20.85
CA THR A 4 17.40 -8.68 22.11
C THR A 4 15.95 -8.36 22.43
N ILE A 5 15.65 -8.30 23.72
CA ILE A 5 14.36 -7.84 24.25
C ILE A 5 14.55 -6.38 24.68
N VAL A 6 13.68 -5.50 24.20
CA VAL A 6 13.70 -4.05 24.45
C VAL A 6 12.36 -3.60 25.02
N GLU A 7 12.35 -2.53 25.81
CA GLU A 7 11.10 -1.87 26.20
C GLU A 7 10.47 -1.16 25.00
N LYS A 8 9.14 -1.19 24.92
CA LYS A 8 8.39 -0.60 23.81
C LYS A 8 8.49 0.94 23.75
N ASP A 9 8.64 1.59 24.89
CA ASP A 9 8.59 3.06 25.02
C ASP A 9 10.00 3.70 25.12
N SER A 10 11.04 2.88 25.17
CA SER A 10 12.43 3.32 25.34
C SER A 10 13.25 2.93 24.12
N ASN A 11 13.57 3.90 23.25
CA ASN A 11 14.25 3.65 21.96
C ASN A 11 15.67 3.05 22.06
N SER A 12 16.21 2.74 23.25
CA SER A 12 17.61 2.30 23.40
C SER A 12 17.96 1.41 24.59
N SER A 13 17.08 1.18 25.57
CA SER A 13 17.41 0.31 26.70
C SER A 13 17.17 -1.16 26.35
N VAL A 14 18.22 -1.85 25.92
CA VAL A 14 18.24 -3.32 25.87
C VAL A 14 17.98 -3.84 27.28
N VAL A 15 16.85 -4.53 27.45
CA VAL A 15 16.47 -5.10 28.75
C VAL A 15 17.25 -6.38 29.00
N ARG A 16 17.34 -7.25 27.98
CA ARG A 16 18.10 -8.50 28.04
C ARG A 16 18.29 -9.13 26.65
N ILE A 17 19.32 -9.96 26.52
CA ILE A 17 19.52 -10.84 25.37
C ILE A 17 18.62 -12.07 25.54
N LEU A 18 17.97 -12.53 24.46
CA LEU A 18 17.17 -13.74 24.50
C LEU A 18 18.10 -14.97 24.54
N PRO A 19 18.04 -15.81 25.59
CA PRO A 19 19.01 -16.88 25.80
C PRO A 19 18.87 -18.03 24.80
N ASN A 20 17.63 -18.37 24.41
CA ASN A 20 17.36 -19.38 23.39
C ASN A 20 16.46 -18.81 22.27
N PRO A 21 17.07 -18.21 21.24
CA PRO A 21 16.32 -17.67 20.10
C PRO A 21 15.50 -18.73 19.34
N ASN A 22 15.86 -20.01 19.43
CA ASN A 22 15.18 -21.08 18.71
C ASN A 22 13.74 -21.30 19.21
N ASP A 23 13.43 -20.90 20.45
CA ASP A 23 12.06 -20.94 21.00
C ASP A 23 11.08 -20.06 20.20
N LEU A 24 11.60 -19.12 19.39
CA LEU A 24 10.80 -18.27 18.53
C LEU A 24 10.51 -18.87 17.16
N LEU A 25 11.14 -19.98 16.77
CA LEU A 25 10.94 -20.61 15.47
C LEU A 25 9.56 -21.26 15.37
N PRO A 26 8.93 -21.31 14.18
CA PRO A 26 7.57 -21.82 14.01
C PRO A 26 7.32 -23.20 14.63
N GLU A 27 8.33 -24.07 14.61
CA GLU A 27 8.29 -25.44 15.13
C GLU A 27 8.19 -25.49 16.66
N SER A 28 8.97 -24.67 17.36
CA SER A 28 9.05 -24.65 18.83
C SER A 28 8.15 -23.59 19.48
N ARG A 29 7.66 -22.62 18.71
CA ARG A 29 6.90 -21.47 19.22
C ARG A 29 5.59 -21.87 19.93
N ARG A 30 5.05 -23.04 19.64
CA ARG A 30 3.82 -23.56 20.26
C ARG A 30 4.07 -24.31 21.56
N ASP A 31 5.32 -24.62 21.88
CA ASP A 31 5.66 -25.34 23.09
C ASP A 31 5.39 -24.46 24.32
N ILE A 32 5.08 -25.12 25.43
CA ILE A 32 4.77 -24.44 26.71
C ILE A 32 5.84 -23.41 27.10
N PRO A 33 7.16 -23.73 27.05
CA PRO A 33 8.20 -22.77 27.39
C PRO A 33 8.20 -21.53 26.50
N ALA A 34 8.00 -21.70 25.19
CA ALA A 34 7.93 -20.59 24.24
C ALA A 34 6.68 -19.73 24.44
N GLN A 35 5.53 -20.35 24.70
CA GLN A 35 4.30 -19.62 25.02
C GLN A 35 4.40 -18.83 26.33
N SER A 36 5.01 -19.40 27.37
CA SER A 36 5.29 -18.70 28.63
C SER A 36 6.23 -17.51 28.42
N LEU A 37 7.30 -17.67 27.62
CA LEU A 37 8.20 -16.59 27.27
C LEU A 37 7.47 -15.45 26.52
N LEU A 38 6.66 -15.79 25.52
CA LEU A 38 5.89 -14.82 24.75
C LEU A 38 4.86 -14.08 25.61
N ALA A 39 4.20 -14.80 26.55
CA ALA A 39 3.30 -14.20 27.52
C ALA A 39 4.03 -13.14 28.37
N GLN A 40 5.19 -13.48 28.93
CA GLN A 40 6.01 -12.56 29.72
C GLN A 40 6.42 -11.31 28.94
N ILE A 41 6.88 -11.48 27.69
CA ILE A 41 7.28 -10.36 26.83
C ILE A 41 6.08 -9.42 26.60
N ARG A 42 4.89 -9.98 26.35
CA ARG A 42 3.67 -9.19 26.12
C ARG A 42 3.23 -8.45 27.39
N GLU A 43 3.16 -9.13 28.52
CA GLU A 43 2.72 -8.57 29.80
C GLU A 43 3.67 -7.47 30.28
N SER A 44 4.96 -7.64 30.02
CA SER A 44 6.01 -6.66 30.34
C SER A 44 6.09 -5.49 29.34
N ARG A 45 5.18 -5.43 28.35
CA ARG A 45 5.18 -4.43 27.25
C ARG A 45 6.53 -4.31 26.54
N GLN A 46 7.17 -5.46 26.29
CA GLN A 46 8.45 -5.55 25.62
C GLN A 46 8.30 -5.95 24.16
N GLU A 47 9.34 -5.68 23.39
CA GLU A 47 9.48 -6.02 21.97
C GLU A 47 10.79 -6.76 21.72
N LEU A 48 10.87 -7.42 20.58
CA LEU A 48 12.02 -8.21 20.16
C LEU A 48 12.72 -7.52 18.99
N ARG A 49 14.04 -7.45 19.03
CA ARG A 49 14.90 -6.94 17.95
C ARG A 49 15.78 -8.07 17.46
N CYS A 50 15.58 -8.50 16.23
CA CYS A 50 16.43 -9.48 15.57
C CYS A 50 17.55 -8.76 14.81
N HIS A 51 18.79 -9.10 15.13
CA HIS A 51 19.98 -8.47 14.53
C HIS A 51 20.43 -9.21 13.27
N CYS A 52 19.47 -9.71 12.48
CA CYS A 52 19.79 -10.25 11.17
C CYS A 52 20.12 -9.15 10.17
N CYS A 53 19.52 -7.95 10.30
CA CYS A 53 19.75 -6.78 9.44
C CYS A 53 20.15 -5.55 10.26
N THR A 54 20.58 -4.49 9.57
CA THR A 54 20.82 -3.16 10.16
C THR A 54 19.94 -2.12 9.45
N PRO A 55 19.01 -1.44 10.13
CA PRO A 55 18.70 -1.54 11.57
C PRO A 55 18.02 -2.86 11.97
N PRO A 56 18.11 -3.32 13.25
CA PRO A 56 17.56 -4.61 13.68
C PRO A 56 16.05 -4.75 13.48
N ALA A 57 15.63 -5.90 12.93
CA ALA A 57 14.25 -6.22 12.63
C ALA A 57 13.38 -6.28 13.91
N ARG A 58 12.31 -5.49 13.93
CA ARG A 58 11.40 -5.33 15.06
C ARG A 58 10.25 -6.33 15.01
N MET A 59 9.97 -6.96 16.15
CA MET A 59 8.88 -7.90 16.32
C MET A 59 8.18 -7.67 17.67
N PHE A 60 6.90 -8.00 17.75
CA PHE A 60 6.10 -7.87 18.97
C PHE A 60 5.17 -9.08 19.14
N VAL A 61 4.70 -9.28 20.38
CA VAL A 61 3.86 -10.42 20.71
C VAL A 61 2.37 -10.04 20.69
N ARG A 62 1.57 -10.84 19.99
CA ARG A 62 0.12 -10.72 19.93
C ARG A 62 -0.55 -11.95 20.55
N TYR A 63 -1.55 -11.73 21.41
CA TYR A 63 -2.46 -12.79 21.83
C TYR A 63 -3.61 -12.91 20.83
N SER A 64 -3.82 -14.11 20.28
CA SER A 64 -4.92 -14.42 19.37
C SER A 64 -5.22 -15.91 19.38
N HIS A 65 -6.49 -16.30 19.28
CA HIS A 65 -6.89 -17.70 19.22
C HIS A 65 -6.28 -18.54 20.36
N ASP A 66 -6.32 -17.98 21.57
CA ASP A 66 -5.85 -18.62 22.80
C ASP A 66 -4.35 -18.95 22.85
N THR A 67 -3.56 -18.31 21.99
CA THR A 67 -2.09 -18.49 21.93
C THR A 67 -1.39 -17.16 21.71
N PHE A 68 -0.15 -17.07 22.17
CA PHE A 68 0.75 -15.95 21.89
C PHE A 68 1.50 -16.21 20.58
N THR A 69 1.50 -15.20 19.71
CA THR A 69 2.09 -15.24 18.37
C THR A 69 3.08 -14.10 18.21
N LEU A 70 4.17 -14.36 17.48
CA LEU A 70 5.17 -13.36 17.13
C LEU A 70 4.79 -12.68 15.81
N VAL A 71 4.81 -11.35 15.79
CA VAL A 71 4.41 -10.54 14.65
C VAL A 71 5.54 -9.56 14.32
N ASN A 72 5.92 -9.48 13.04
CA ASN A 72 6.89 -8.51 12.54
C ASN A 72 6.27 -7.11 12.47
N HIS A 73 7.03 -6.07 12.81
CA HIS A 73 6.62 -4.68 12.62
C HIS A 73 6.47 -4.38 11.12
N ALA A 74 5.47 -3.59 10.73
CA ALA A 74 5.11 -3.41 9.32
C ALA A 74 6.23 -2.80 8.47
N SER A 75 6.96 -1.82 9.02
CA SER A 75 8.06 -1.12 8.35
C SER A 75 9.45 -1.52 8.85
N GLU A 76 9.54 -2.02 10.09
CA GLU A 76 10.81 -2.28 10.77
C GLU A 76 11.05 -3.77 10.99
N GLY A 77 10.12 -4.65 10.62
CA GLY A 77 10.19 -6.09 10.88
C GLY A 77 10.67 -6.92 9.70
N GLN A 78 11.37 -6.29 8.75
CA GLN A 78 11.94 -6.96 7.58
C GLN A 78 13.26 -7.63 7.97
N HIS A 79 13.35 -8.94 7.71
CA HIS A 79 14.55 -9.75 7.99
C HIS A 79 15.32 -10.01 6.70
N GLU A 80 16.61 -10.31 6.80
CA GLU A 80 17.39 -10.82 5.66
C GLU A 80 16.89 -12.20 5.21
N ASP A 81 17.04 -12.52 3.93
CA ASP A 81 16.50 -13.74 3.30
C ASP A 81 16.96 -15.04 3.99
N HIS A 82 18.15 -15.03 4.61
CA HIS A 82 18.68 -16.20 5.32
C HIS A 82 18.28 -16.26 6.80
N CYS A 83 17.46 -15.32 7.30
CA CYS A 83 17.02 -15.33 8.69
C CYS A 83 15.94 -16.41 8.90
N PRO A 84 16.05 -17.30 9.89
CA PRO A 84 15.01 -18.29 10.20
C PRO A 84 13.65 -17.71 10.60
N LEU A 85 13.61 -16.41 10.95
CA LEU A 85 12.39 -15.66 11.27
C LEU A 85 11.88 -14.85 10.07
N VAL A 86 12.53 -14.97 8.91
CA VAL A 86 11.99 -14.44 7.66
C VAL A 86 10.63 -15.08 7.42
N THR A 87 9.66 -14.24 7.12
CA THR A 87 8.34 -14.68 6.67
C THR A 87 8.18 -14.12 5.28
N GLU A 88 7.94 -14.99 4.29
CA GLU A 88 7.56 -14.54 2.96
C GLU A 88 6.29 -13.70 3.08
N VAL A 89 6.42 -12.39 2.90
CA VAL A 89 5.28 -11.49 2.82
C VAL A 89 4.70 -11.65 1.43
N HIS A 90 3.86 -12.67 1.22
CA HIS A 90 3.08 -12.78 -0.01
C HIS A 90 2.19 -11.55 -0.13
N GLY A 91 2.52 -10.69 -1.10
CA GLY A 91 1.90 -9.38 -1.30
C GLY A 91 2.90 -8.26 -1.56
N TYR A 92 4.19 -8.48 -1.27
CA TYR A 92 5.26 -7.57 -1.67
C TYR A 92 5.88 -8.10 -2.97
N GLY A 93 5.72 -7.37 -4.08
CA GLY A 93 6.45 -7.69 -5.29
C GLY A 93 7.95 -7.56 -5.04
N ASP A 94 8.74 -8.51 -5.54
CA ASP A 94 10.19 -8.43 -5.60
C ASP A 94 10.63 -7.06 -6.11
N ARG A 95 11.03 -6.18 -5.19
CA ARG A 95 11.83 -5.02 -5.54
C ARG A 95 13.25 -5.53 -5.69
N ASN A 96 13.62 -5.78 -6.95
CA ASN A 96 14.97 -6.07 -7.43
C ASN A 96 16.05 -5.77 -6.38
N GLN A 97 16.62 -6.84 -5.83
CA GLN A 97 17.99 -6.85 -5.35
C GLN A 97 18.88 -6.38 -6.50
N ASN A 98 19.36 -5.13 -6.41
CA ASN A 98 20.65 -4.63 -6.90
C ASN A 98 20.59 -3.11 -7.02
N GLY A 99 21.23 -2.42 -6.08
CA GLY A 99 21.47 -0.98 -6.18
C GLY A 99 21.29 -0.23 -4.87
N SER A 100 22.33 -0.26 -4.05
CA SER A 100 22.83 0.79 -3.19
C SER A 100 21.97 2.07 -3.05
N GLY A 101 21.56 2.37 -1.82
CA GLY A 101 21.28 3.74 -1.35
C GLY A 101 20.07 4.42 -1.99
N GLY A 102 18.88 4.16 -1.47
CA GLY A 102 17.69 4.97 -1.72
C GLY A 102 16.92 5.12 -0.41
N GLY A 103 16.82 6.35 0.08
CA GLY A 103 16.19 6.68 1.36
C GLY A 103 14.79 6.07 1.51
N HIS A 104 14.45 5.79 2.76
CA HIS A 104 13.07 5.61 3.20
C HIS A 104 12.24 6.82 2.74
N GLU A 105 11.60 6.71 1.58
CA GLU A 105 10.38 7.48 1.33
C GLU A 105 9.31 6.82 2.19
N ASP A 106 9.02 7.49 3.30
CA ASP A 106 7.82 7.30 4.09
C ASP A 106 6.63 7.12 3.13
N ALA A 107 5.91 6.00 3.23
CA ALA A 107 4.81 5.68 2.34
C ALA A 107 3.54 6.47 2.75
N SER A 108 3.69 7.77 2.99
CA SER A 108 2.61 8.72 2.99
C SER A 108 2.46 9.26 1.57
N LEU A 109 1.35 8.93 0.92
CA LEU A 109 0.92 9.63 -0.29
C LEU A 109 0.27 10.95 0.18
N ASP A 110 1.07 11.85 0.75
CA ASP A 110 0.57 13.14 1.26
C ASP A 110 -0.13 13.94 0.15
N ASN A 111 0.24 13.69 -1.10
CA ASN A 111 -0.22 14.45 -2.25
C ASN A 111 -0.29 13.61 -3.53
N PHE A 112 -1.49 13.46 -4.11
CA PHE A 112 -1.70 12.72 -5.36
C PHE A 112 -2.09 13.63 -6.53
N TYR A 113 -1.21 13.73 -7.54
CA TYR A 113 -1.46 14.51 -8.75
C TYR A 113 -1.23 13.68 -10.02
N ILE A 114 -2.28 13.52 -10.84
CA ILE A 114 -2.19 13.03 -12.23
C ILE A 114 -2.44 14.20 -13.17
N HIS A 115 -1.48 14.53 -14.02
CA HIS A 115 -1.70 15.46 -15.14
C HIS A 115 -1.01 14.96 -16.41
N ARG A 116 -1.73 14.98 -17.55
CA ARG A 116 -1.30 15.31 -18.94
C ARG A 116 -2.49 15.12 -19.90
N ASN A 117 -2.69 15.86 -21.00
CA ASN A 117 -1.82 16.77 -21.74
C ASN A 117 -2.29 18.24 -21.67
N VAL A 118 -1.31 19.14 -21.77
CA VAL A 118 -1.47 20.58 -22.02
C VAL A 118 -1.74 20.77 -23.52
N THR A 119 -2.77 21.52 -23.88
CA THR A 119 -2.97 22.04 -25.24
C THR A 119 -2.24 23.39 -25.37
N GLU A 120 -1.48 23.53 -26.46
CA GLU A 120 -0.49 24.55 -26.83
C GLU A 120 -0.60 25.91 -26.10
N GLY A 121 0.45 26.27 -25.36
CA GLY A 121 0.62 27.60 -24.76
C GLY A 121 1.47 27.68 -23.49
N ASP A 122 1.69 26.58 -22.76
CA ASP A 122 2.47 26.64 -21.52
C ASP A 122 3.97 26.75 -21.81
N GLN A 123 4.55 27.92 -21.55
CA GLN A 123 5.99 28.05 -21.41
C GLN A 123 6.45 27.36 -20.11
N PRO A 124 7.45 26.46 -20.17
CA PRO A 124 8.03 25.87 -18.98
C PRO A 124 8.92 26.90 -18.27
N ARG A 125 8.62 27.22 -17.01
CA ARG A 125 9.55 27.94 -16.14
C ARG A 125 10.68 27.01 -15.67
N THR A 126 11.84 27.17 -16.33
CA THR A 126 13.24 27.00 -15.89
C THR A 126 13.62 25.87 -14.92
N SER A 127 14.25 24.84 -15.52
CA SER A 127 15.56 24.25 -15.20
C SER A 127 15.96 23.91 -13.76
N HIS A 128 16.06 22.61 -13.49
CA HIS A 128 17.28 22.02 -12.94
C HIS A 128 17.76 20.90 -13.86
N SER A 129 19.01 21.04 -14.31
CA SER A 129 19.76 20.09 -15.10
C SER A 129 20.05 18.83 -14.29
N HIS A 130 19.45 17.71 -14.67
CA HIS A 130 20.02 16.41 -14.36
C HIS A 130 20.28 15.68 -15.67
N SER A 131 21.57 15.43 -15.85
CA SER A 131 22.21 14.56 -16.83
C SER A 131 21.32 13.39 -17.23
N ALA A 132 21.11 13.26 -18.54
CA ALA A 132 20.36 12.17 -19.14
C ALA A 132 21.08 10.85 -18.90
N SER A 133 20.62 10.09 -17.90
CA SER A 133 20.84 8.64 -17.85
C SER A 133 20.09 8.01 -19.03
N THR A 134 20.82 7.41 -19.96
CA THR A 134 20.34 6.75 -21.18
C THR A 134 19.70 5.37 -20.96
N ASN A 135 19.34 5.02 -19.72
CA ASN A 135 18.50 3.86 -19.46
C ASN A 135 17.05 4.30 -19.30
N PRO A 136 16.08 3.72 -20.04
CA PRO A 136 14.67 3.97 -19.80
C PRO A 136 14.31 3.36 -18.43
N VAL A 137 14.48 4.14 -17.38
CA VAL A 137 13.97 3.79 -16.04
C VAL A 137 12.47 3.69 -16.19
N LYS A 138 11.94 2.46 -16.10
CA LYS A 138 10.51 2.17 -16.14
C LYS A 138 9.83 2.96 -15.02
N ARG A 139 9.26 4.12 -15.34
CA ARG A 139 8.53 4.94 -14.38
C ARG A 139 7.18 4.27 -14.13
N GLU A 140 7.01 3.80 -12.91
CA GLU A 140 5.74 3.27 -12.41
C GLU A 140 4.62 4.31 -12.55
N SER A 141 3.45 3.87 -12.99
CA SER A 141 2.27 4.73 -13.13
C SER A 141 1.85 5.25 -11.75
N LYS A 142 1.57 6.55 -11.66
CA LYS A 142 1.03 7.13 -10.42
C LYS A 142 -0.31 6.49 -10.04
N LEU A 143 -1.14 6.13 -11.03
CA LEU A 143 -2.39 5.40 -10.77
C LEU A 143 -2.13 4.05 -10.11
N ASP A 144 -1.10 3.33 -10.54
CA ASP A 144 -0.73 2.03 -9.97
C ASP A 144 -0.23 2.21 -8.53
N LYS A 145 0.54 3.28 -8.26
CA LYS A 145 0.96 3.63 -6.90
C LYS A 145 -0.22 3.91 -5.98
N LEU A 146 -1.18 4.74 -6.43
CA LEU A 146 -2.38 5.05 -5.66
C LEU A 146 -3.21 3.79 -5.39
N TYR A 147 -3.45 2.98 -6.43
CA TYR A 147 -4.23 1.76 -6.28
C TYR A 147 -3.58 0.80 -5.28
N ARG A 148 -2.26 0.56 -5.40
CA ARG A 148 -1.53 -0.30 -4.46
C ARG A 148 -1.58 0.24 -3.03
N PHE A 149 -1.37 1.54 -2.85
CA PHE A 149 -1.48 2.18 -1.55
C PHE A 149 -2.85 1.93 -0.92
N ILE A 150 -3.95 2.14 -1.66
CA ILE A 150 -5.30 1.91 -1.13
C ILE A 150 -5.49 0.42 -0.81
N CYS A 151 -5.07 -0.50 -1.70
CA CYS A 151 -5.15 -1.93 -1.46
C CYS A 151 -4.41 -2.37 -0.19
N GLU A 152 -3.20 -1.86 0.03
CA GLU A 152 -2.39 -2.15 1.21
C GLU A 152 -3.04 -1.61 2.48
N LYS A 153 -3.50 -0.35 2.48
CA LYS A 153 -4.13 0.27 3.66
C LYS A 153 -5.45 -0.39 4.03
N THR A 154 -6.25 -0.77 3.03
CA THR A 154 -7.52 -1.48 3.24
C THR A 154 -7.35 -2.97 3.52
N LEU A 155 -6.13 -3.51 3.39
CA LEU A 155 -5.82 -4.95 3.45
C LEU A 155 -6.63 -5.76 2.42
N SER A 156 -6.97 -5.15 1.29
CA SER A 156 -7.81 -5.77 0.26
C SER A 156 -7.07 -6.81 -0.58
N ASN A 157 -5.74 -6.80 -0.52
CA ASN A 157 -4.88 -7.86 -1.03
C ASN A 157 -4.76 -9.06 -0.07
N TRP A 158 -5.41 -9.06 1.10
CA TRP A 158 -5.32 -10.12 2.10
C TRP A 158 -6.60 -10.94 2.15
N TYR A 159 -6.48 -12.28 2.04
CA TYR A 159 -7.60 -13.19 2.21
C TYR A 159 -7.77 -13.59 3.69
N PHE A 160 -8.90 -13.21 4.29
CA PHE A 160 -9.24 -13.58 5.66
C PHE A 160 -10.32 -14.68 5.68
N LYS A 161 -9.91 -15.95 5.80
CA LYS A 161 -10.79 -17.14 5.76
C LYS A 161 -12.03 -17.10 6.66
N LYS A 162 -11.99 -16.34 7.77
CA LYS A 162 -13.08 -16.21 8.75
C LYS A 162 -13.80 -14.85 8.72
N LYS A 163 -13.42 -13.93 7.83
CA LYS A 163 -14.07 -12.62 7.71
C LYS A 163 -14.79 -12.53 6.37
N PHE A 164 -16.10 -12.37 6.43
CA PHE A 164 -16.88 -12.03 5.26
C PHE A 164 -17.09 -10.52 5.23
N HIS A 165 -16.56 -9.86 4.21
CA HIS A 165 -16.79 -8.45 3.98
C HIS A 165 -17.75 -8.30 2.81
N SER A 166 -18.81 -7.50 2.98
CA SER A 166 -19.66 -7.15 1.85
C SER A 166 -18.88 -6.28 0.85
N LYS A 167 -19.22 -6.38 -0.43
CA LYS A 167 -18.62 -5.56 -1.50
C LYS A 167 -18.66 -4.06 -1.15
N ASN A 168 -19.81 -3.58 -0.69
CA ASN A 168 -20.01 -2.18 -0.30
C ASN A 168 -19.17 -1.77 0.91
N TYR A 169 -18.96 -2.67 1.87
CA TYR A 169 -18.08 -2.40 3.01
C TYR A 169 -16.63 -2.21 2.55
N MET A 170 -16.13 -3.07 1.66
CA MET A 170 -14.77 -2.95 1.12
C MET A 170 -14.57 -1.65 0.33
N LEU A 171 -15.52 -1.33 -0.55
CA LEU A 171 -15.50 -0.07 -1.32
C LEU A 171 -15.58 1.16 -0.40
N GLY A 172 -16.38 1.10 0.67
CA GLY A 172 -16.41 2.12 1.71
C GLY A 172 -15.02 2.36 2.31
N ARG A 173 -14.30 1.29 2.67
CA ARG A 173 -12.92 1.41 3.17
C ARG A 173 -11.96 2.01 2.16
N PHE A 174 -12.07 1.68 0.87
CA PHE A 174 -11.26 2.34 -0.17
C PHE A 174 -11.43 3.84 -0.15
N ARG A 175 -12.69 4.30 -0.05
CA ARG A 175 -13.00 5.72 0.04
C ARG A 175 -12.45 6.34 1.32
N ASP A 176 -12.58 5.68 2.45
CA ASP A 176 -12.14 6.21 3.74
C ASP A 176 -10.62 6.38 3.80
N GLU A 177 -9.85 5.44 3.24
CA GLU A 177 -8.39 5.59 3.14
C GLU A 177 -7.99 6.76 2.20
N CYS A 178 -8.80 7.07 1.19
CA CYS A 178 -8.60 8.24 0.34
C CYS A 178 -8.86 9.57 1.06
N ALA A 179 -9.46 9.57 2.26
CA ALA A 179 -9.70 10.81 3.01
C ALA A 179 -8.38 11.45 3.51
N SER A 180 -7.34 10.62 3.68
CA SER A 180 -6.00 11.07 4.10
C SER A 180 -5.16 11.70 2.99
N ILE A 181 -5.61 11.62 1.73
CA ILE A 181 -4.86 12.09 0.56
C ILE A 181 -5.40 13.44 0.13
N GLU A 182 -4.55 14.48 0.12
CA GLU A 182 -4.91 15.80 -0.39
C GLU A 182 -5.19 15.74 -1.90
N PHE A 183 -6.32 16.33 -2.32
CA PHE A 183 -6.75 16.38 -3.70
C PHE A 183 -7.54 17.67 -4.02
N GLY A 184 -6.80 18.67 -4.49
CA GLY A 184 -7.34 20.01 -4.72
C GLY A 184 -7.43 20.80 -3.43
N ASP A 185 -8.58 21.42 -3.18
CA ASP A 185 -8.94 22.06 -1.90
C ASP A 185 -9.64 21.09 -0.94
N THR A 186 -9.82 19.84 -1.34
CA THR A 186 -10.47 18.79 -0.56
C THR A 186 -9.57 17.57 -0.44
N SER A 187 -10.12 16.47 0.07
CA SER A 187 -9.50 15.15 0.09
C SER A 187 -9.92 14.29 -1.11
N LEU A 188 -9.13 13.28 -1.44
CA LEU A 188 -9.37 12.40 -2.60
C LEU A 188 -10.68 11.60 -2.49
N ASN A 189 -11.13 11.28 -1.27
CA ASN A 189 -12.38 10.55 -1.02
C ASN A 189 -13.62 11.23 -1.63
N GLU A 190 -13.64 12.57 -1.70
CA GLU A 190 -14.70 13.37 -2.33
C GLU A 190 -14.77 13.18 -3.85
N TRP A 191 -13.71 12.64 -4.44
CA TRP A 191 -13.54 12.44 -5.88
C TRP A 191 -13.48 10.95 -6.24
N CYS A 192 -13.75 10.06 -5.28
CA CYS A 192 -13.83 8.61 -5.46
C CYS A 192 -15.28 8.13 -5.50
N PHE A 193 -15.64 7.40 -6.55
CA PHE A 193 -16.99 6.91 -6.84
C PHE A 193 -16.99 5.42 -7.17
N PHE A 194 -18.17 4.79 -7.12
CA PHE A 194 -18.31 3.35 -7.24
C PHE A 194 -19.39 2.94 -8.23
N GLY A 195 -19.03 2.05 -9.17
CA GLY A 195 -19.94 1.45 -10.14
C GLY A 195 -20.61 2.46 -11.08
N ASP A 196 -21.66 1.99 -11.76
CA ASP A 196 -22.33 2.72 -12.84
C ASP A 196 -22.94 4.05 -12.36
N ARG A 197 -23.67 4.01 -11.22
CA ARG A 197 -24.21 5.23 -10.61
C ARG A 197 -23.09 6.19 -10.20
N GLY A 198 -22.00 5.64 -9.64
CA GLY A 198 -20.82 6.43 -9.29
C GLY A 198 -20.21 7.13 -10.50
N TYR A 199 -20.15 6.47 -11.65
CA TYR A 199 -19.69 7.07 -12.90
C TYR A 199 -20.55 8.26 -13.34
N GLU A 200 -21.87 8.13 -13.28
CA GLU A 200 -22.79 9.23 -13.58
C GLU A 200 -22.59 10.43 -12.64
N PHE A 201 -22.48 10.17 -11.33
CA PHE A 201 -22.18 11.20 -10.33
C PHE A 201 -20.82 11.87 -10.57
N ALA A 202 -19.78 11.09 -10.87
CA ALA A 202 -18.45 11.59 -11.18
C ALA A 202 -18.49 12.54 -12.39
N CYS A 203 -19.15 12.13 -13.48
CA CYS A 203 -19.33 12.95 -14.67
C CYS A 203 -20.06 14.26 -14.36
N ASN A 204 -21.14 14.20 -13.57
CA ASN A 204 -21.92 15.36 -13.20
C ASN A 204 -21.14 16.33 -12.29
N LYS A 205 -20.43 15.81 -11.28
CA LYS A 205 -19.56 16.61 -10.39
C LYS A 205 -18.48 17.31 -11.20
N LEU A 206 -17.76 16.59 -12.08
CA LEU A 206 -16.73 17.17 -12.95
C LEU A 206 -17.29 18.27 -13.87
N ARG A 207 -18.40 18.02 -14.56
CA ARG A 207 -19.05 19.02 -15.44
C ARG A 207 -19.45 20.27 -14.66
N TYR A 208 -20.05 20.10 -13.49
CA TYR A 208 -20.46 21.20 -12.62
C TYR A 208 -19.26 22.02 -12.15
N THR A 209 -18.23 21.37 -11.60
CA THR A 209 -17.01 22.01 -11.10
C THR A 209 -16.29 22.79 -12.20
N ILE A 210 -16.17 22.22 -13.41
CA ILE A 210 -15.55 22.90 -14.56
C ILE A 210 -16.39 24.10 -14.98
N LYS A 211 -17.72 23.94 -15.13
CA LYS A 211 -18.63 25.02 -15.56
C LYS A 211 -18.62 26.20 -14.58
N LYS A 212 -18.54 25.92 -13.28
CA LYS A 212 -18.58 26.92 -12.21
C LYS A 212 -17.19 27.40 -11.77
N ARG A 213 -16.10 26.86 -12.36
CA ARG A 213 -14.70 27.17 -12.00
C ARG A 213 -14.43 27.00 -10.50
N LEU A 214 -14.95 25.92 -9.91
CA LEU A 214 -14.85 25.64 -8.48
C LEU A 214 -13.63 24.78 -8.11
N TRP A 215 -12.79 24.42 -9.08
CA TRP A 215 -11.63 23.58 -8.82
C TRP A 215 -10.46 24.44 -8.33
N ASN A 216 -10.07 24.23 -7.06
CA ASN A 216 -8.93 24.90 -6.43
C ASN A 216 -7.77 23.92 -6.18
N GLY A 217 -7.38 23.19 -7.22
CA GLY A 217 -6.25 22.27 -7.18
C GLY A 217 -5.26 22.52 -8.32
N ARG A 218 -4.09 21.89 -8.23
CA ARG A 218 -3.15 21.88 -9.36
C ARG A 218 -3.81 21.21 -10.57
N GLY A 219 -3.61 21.79 -11.76
CA GLY A 219 -4.12 21.28 -13.04
C GLY A 219 -5.65 21.18 -13.13
N ARG A 220 -6.15 20.15 -13.80
CA ARG A 220 -7.59 19.93 -14.04
C ARG A 220 -8.19 18.98 -12.99
N PRO A 221 -9.48 19.12 -12.63
CA PRO A 221 -10.14 18.18 -11.74
C PRO A 221 -10.19 16.79 -12.37
N HIS A 222 -9.95 15.75 -11.57
CA HIS A 222 -10.14 14.35 -11.96
C HIS A 222 -11.13 13.69 -10.99
N ALA A 223 -11.82 12.66 -11.45
CA ALA A 223 -12.63 11.79 -10.61
C ALA A 223 -12.20 10.35 -10.87
N PHE A 224 -12.22 9.55 -9.81
CA PHE A 224 -11.83 8.15 -9.81
C PHE A 224 -13.08 7.31 -9.63
N VAL A 225 -13.30 6.35 -10.51
CA VAL A 225 -14.46 5.46 -10.43
C VAL A 225 -13.93 4.04 -10.35
N PHE A 226 -14.29 3.35 -9.26
CA PHE A 226 -13.91 1.97 -9.03
C PHE A 226 -15.09 1.06 -9.39
N PHE A 227 -14.79 0.00 -10.13
CA PHE A 227 -15.75 -1.04 -10.48
C PHE A 227 -15.36 -2.34 -9.79
N LEU A 228 -16.36 -3.10 -9.35
CA LEU A 228 -16.18 -4.50 -9.00
C LEU A 228 -16.88 -5.30 -10.07
N CYS A 229 -16.11 -5.89 -10.98
CA CYS A 229 -16.64 -6.58 -12.14
C CYS A 229 -16.16 -8.02 -12.26
N GLU A 230 -16.97 -8.84 -12.94
CA GLU A 230 -16.59 -10.20 -13.32
C GLU A 230 -16.02 -10.23 -14.73
N LYS A 231 -16.50 -9.35 -15.60
CA LYS A 231 -16.10 -9.27 -17.00
C LYS A 231 -15.72 -7.85 -17.36
N LEU A 232 -14.49 -7.72 -17.86
CA LEU A 232 -13.96 -6.49 -18.41
C LEU A 232 -13.53 -6.73 -19.86
N GLN A 233 -13.96 -5.84 -20.76
CA GLN A 233 -13.45 -5.76 -22.12
C GLN A 233 -13.00 -4.32 -22.41
N ILE A 234 -11.72 -4.14 -22.73
CA ILE A 234 -11.16 -2.83 -23.09
C ILE A 234 -11.03 -2.74 -24.61
N GLY A 235 -11.93 -1.98 -25.24
CA GLY A 235 -11.85 -1.59 -26.64
C GLY A 235 -11.01 -0.33 -26.87
N LYS A 236 -10.98 0.14 -28.13
CA LYS A 236 -10.23 1.35 -28.53
C LYS A 236 -10.93 2.64 -28.07
N ASP A 237 -12.25 2.64 -28.13
CA ASP A 237 -13.15 3.79 -27.95
C ASP A 237 -14.21 3.56 -26.85
N LYS A 238 -14.23 2.35 -26.29
CA LYS A 238 -15.14 1.97 -25.21
C LYS A 238 -14.53 0.94 -24.26
N ILE A 239 -14.98 0.96 -23.03
CA ILE A 239 -14.78 -0.10 -22.03
C ILE A 239 -16.14 -0.74 -21.77
N VAL A 240 -16.20 -2.07 -21.74
CA VAL A 240 -17.40 -2.81 -21.36
C VAL A 240 -17.14 -3.51 -20.02
N ILE A 241 -17.98 -3.20 -19.03
CA ILE A 241 -17.90 -3.72 -17.66
C ILE A 241 -19.21 -4.43 -17.37
N ASP A 242 -19.19 -5.75 -17.15
CA ASP A 242 -20.36 -6.59 -16.90
C ASP A 242 -21.53 -6.38 -17.88
N GLY A 243 -21.21 -6.08 -19.14
CA GLY A 243 -22.18 -5.82 -20.22
C GLY A 243 -22.56 -4.35 -20.42
N GLN A 244 -22.23 -3.47 -19.47
CA GLN A 244 -22.45 -2.03 -19.58
C GLN A 244 -21.30 -1.35 -20.33
N SER A 245 -21.62 -0.46 -21.28
CA SER A 245 -20.63 0.20 -22.14
C SER A 245 -20.34 1.64 -21.72
N TYR A 246 -19.04 1.98 -21.65
CA TYR A 246 -18.50 3.28 -21.28
C TYR A 246 -17.64 3.84 -22.40
N SER A 247 -17.99 4.99 -22.96
CA SER A 247 -17.17 5.62 -23.99
C SER A 247 -15.90 6.22 -23.40
N ILE A 248 -14.76 5.97 -24.05
CA ILE A 248 -13.45 6.52 -23.68
C ILE A 248 -12.80 7.16 -24.90
N ARG A 249 -12.09 8.28 -24.67
CA ARG A 249 -11.30 8.94 -25.74
C ARG A 249 -9.89 8.39 -25.81
N ASN A 250 -9.28 8.13 -24.65
CA ASN A 250 -7.94 7.58 -24.51
C ASN A 250 -8.01 6.44 -23.48
N SER A 251 -7.37 5.30 -23.79
CA SER A 251 -7.07 4.27 -22.79
C SER A 251 -5.60 4.32 -22.42
N ILE A 252 -5.33 4.37 -21.11
CA ILE A 252 -3.99 4.14 -20.58
C ILE A 252 -4.07 2.78 -19.89
N ARG A 253 -3.29 1.81 -20.38
CA ARG A 253 -3.20 0.49 -19.74
C ARG A 253 -2.02 0.50 -18.77
N PRO A 254 -2.18 -0.01 -17.54
CA PRO A 254 -1.02 -0.29 -16.70
C PRO A 254 -0.08 -1.24 -17.45
N TYR A 255 1.23 -1.08 -17.24
CA TYR A 255 2.25 -1.84 -17.96
C TYR A 255 2.04 -3.35 -17.70
N ALA A 256 1.99 -4.14 -18.77
CA ALA A 256 1.61 -5.56 -18.77
C ALA A 256 2.62 -6.53 -18.13
N GLN A 257 3.34 -6.13 -17.06
CA GLN A 257 4.41 -6.94 -16.45
C GLN A 257 4.21 -7.33 -14.98
N ALA A 258 3.09 -7.01 -14.35
CA ALA A 258 2.75 -7.68 -13.10
C ALA A 258 2.08 -9.02 -13.44
N GLY A 259 2.80 -10.14 -13.28
CA GLY A 259 2.25 -11.50 -13.35
C GLY A 259 1.28 -11.84 -12.20
N ALA A 260 0.65 -10.83 -11.61
CA ALA A 260 -0.37 -10.92 -10.58
C ALA A 260 -1.73 -10.59 -11.22
N PRO A 261 -2.85 -11.11 -10.70
CA PRO A 261 -4.15 -10.89 -11.30
C PRO A 261 -4.44 -9.39 -11.37
N PHE A 262 -4.54 -8.86 -12.60
CA PHE A 262 -5.11 -7.56 -12.86
C PHE A 262 -6.57 -7.62 -12.42
N PHE A 263 -6.90 -6.98 -11.29
CA PHE A 263 -8.27 -6.63 -10.98
C PHE A 263 -8.48 -5.19 -11.45
N VAL A 264 -9.08 -5.06 -12.64
CA VAL A 264 -9.52 -3.78 -13.21
C VAL A 264 -10.79 -3.30 -12.53
#